data_AF-A0A662H8E1-F1
#
_entry.id   AF-A0A662H8E1-F1
#
_cell.length_a   1.000
_cell.length_b   1.000
_cell.length_c   1.000
_cell.angle_alpha   90.00
_cell.angle_beta   90.00
_cell.angle_gamma   90.00
#
_symmetry.space_group_name_H-M   'P 1'
#
loop_
_entity.id
_entity.type
_entity.pdbx_description
1 polymer ?
#
loop_
_entity_poly.entity_id
_entity_poly.type
_entity_poly.pdbx_seq_one_letter_code
_entity_poly.pdbx_strand_id
1 'polypeptide(L)'
;MRRAPPHDIIRERIKKILFLIKALDGLRAGFHSNLEKIENVIEDLGLSNDRIDWDAVINEAKEILRMPRKDPSFKYIEFVLRVAGSMSIISLIEIILSFILMLVGTSPSLYFSLVFSAFILINISYFLRAYASSKVRRIYSEMHDELEKRGETLRRAVDRLFLKLKSELKKVRGSPEEVRIKLRFCDYSNIKVLKSPSLLRKEYIITLKSR
;
A
#
# COMPACT_ATOMS: atom_id res chain seq x y z
N MET A 1 35.57 2.52 -18.96
CA MET A 1 34.27 2.02 -19.47
C MET A 1 33.50 1.37 -18.33
N ARG A 2 32.38 1.95 -17.86
CA ARG A 2 31.53 1.27 -16.84
C ARG A 2 30.74 0.17 -17.55
N ARG A 3 30.99 -1.10 -17.19
CA ARG A 3 30.17 -2.24 -17.66
C ARG A 3 28.70 -1.94 -17.34
N ALA A 4 27.81 -2.15 -18.31
CA ALA A 4 26.38 -2.03 -18.06
C ALA A 4 25.98 -3.01 -16.95
N PRO A 5 25.19 -2.59 -15.95
CA PRO A 5 24.76 -3.49 -14.89
C PRO A 5 23.95 -4.66 -15.49
N PRO A 6 24.07 -5.88 -14.92
CA PRO A 6 23.28 -7.04 -15.34
C PRO A 6 21.78 -6.72 -15.45
N HIS A 7 21.12 -7.29 -16.46
CA HIS A 7 19.69 -7.06 -16.73
C HIS A 7 18.80 -7.33 -15.50
N ASP A 8 19.15 -8.32 -14.68
CA ASP A 8 18.41 -8.67 -13.46
C ASP A 8 18.44 -7.56 -12.41
N ILE A 9 19.60 -6.89 -12.24
CA ILE A 9 19.73 -5.75 -11.32
C ILE A 9 18.83 -4.61 -11.77
N ILE A 10 18.76 -4.35 -13.08
CA ILE A 10 17.91 -3.28 -13.61
C ILE A 10 16.42 -3.63 -13.43
N ARG A 11 16.03 -4.89 -13.63
CA ARG A 11 14.66 -5.36 -13.39
C ARG A 11 14.25 -5.19 -11.93
N GLU A 12 15.14 -5.51 -10.98
CA GLU A 12 14.88 -5.27 -9.55
C GLU A 12 14.75 -3.78 -9.22
N ARG A 13 15.61 -2.92 -9.81
CA ARG A 13 15.46 -1.47 -9.67
C ARG A 13 14.11 -0.98 -10.19
N ILE A 14 13.65 -1.48 -11.35
CA ILE A 14 12.33 -1.16 -11.91
C ILE A 14 11.21 -1.55 -10.94
N LYS A 15 11.26 -2.75 -10.35
CA LYS A 15 10.27 -3.21 -9.36
C LYS A 15 10.24 -2.30 -8.13
N LYS A 16 11.41 -1.91 -7.62
CA LYS A 16 11.56 -0.98 -6.49
C LYS A 16 10.97 0.40 -6.79
N ILE A 17 11.23 0.96 -7.98
CA ILE A 17 10.64 2.23 -8.41
C ILE A 17 9.11 2.13 -8.53
N LEU A 18 8.60 1.05 -9.13
CA LEU A 18 7.16 0.79 -9.23
C LEU A 18 6.50 0.66 -7.85
N PHE A 19 7.18 0.05 -6.88
CA PHE A 19 6.74 0.00 -5.50
C PHE A 19 6.63 1.39 -4.89
N LEU A 20 7.67 2.24 -5.01
CA LEU A 20 7.64 3.61 -4.48
C LEU A 20 6.50 4.44 -5.10
N ILE A 21 6.33 4.38 -6.43
CA ILE A 21 5.25 5.07 -7.14
C ILE A 21 3.89 4.71 -6.54
N LYS A 22 3.62 3.40 -6.39
CA LYS A 22 2.33 2.91 -5.85
C LYS A 22 2.14 3.24 -4.37
N ALA A 23 3.22 3.19 -3.59
CA ALA A 23 3.18 3.48 -2.16
C ALA A 23 2.86 4.95 -1.91
N LEU A 24 3.54 5.88 -2.61
CA LEU A 24 3.31 7.32 -2.48
C LEU A 24 1.95 7.74 -3.05
N ASP A 25 1.51 7.19 -4.18
CA ASP A 25 0.14 7.38 -4.70
C ASP A 25 -0.92 6.88 -3.70
N GLY A 26 -0.68 5.73 -3.07
CA GLY A 26 -1.56 5.20 -2.03
C GLY A 26 -1.63 6.10 -0.79
N LEU A 27 -0.48 6.56 -0.28
CA LEU A 27 -0.40 7.47 0.85
C LEU A 27 -1.16 8.77 0.58
N ARG A 28 -1.00 9.34 -0.62
CA ARG A 28 -1.72 10.53 -1.05
C ARG A 28 -3.25 10.34 -1.05
N ALA A 29 -3.73 9.11 -1.23
CA ALA A 29 -5.14 8.76 -1.14
C ALA A 29 -5.58 8.33 0.28
N GLY A 30 -4.75 8.55 1.31
CA GLY A 30 -5.02 8.15 2.69
C GLY A 30 -4.92 6.65 2.95
N PHE A 31 -4.30 5.88 2.05
CA PHE A 31 -4.05 4.46 2.29
C PHE A 31 -2.78 4.26 3.09
N HIS A 32 -2.86 3.35 4.06
CA HIS A 32 -1.70 2.97 4.85
C HIS A 32 -0.63 2.30 3.98
N SER A 33 0.62 2.71 4.18
CA SER A 33 1.81 2.08 3.61
C SER A 33 2.89 2.00 4.68
N ASN A 34 3.74 0.97 4.61
CA ASN A 34 4.87 0.83 5.53
C ASN A 34 5.97 1.83 5.17
N LEU A 35 6.18 2.84 6.01
CA LEU A 35 7.16 3.91 5.81
C LEU A 35 8.61 3.41 5.87
N GLU A 36 8.93 2.51 6.81
CA GLU A 36 10.27 1.93 6.92
C GLU A 36 10.66 1.21 5.63
N LYS A 37 9.71 0.47 5.04
CA LYS A 37 9.94 -0.17 3.74
C LYS A 37 10.14 0.85 2.61
N ILE A 38 9.49 2.02 2.67
CA ILE A 38 9.69 3.09 1.69
C ILE A 38 11.09 3.68 1.85
N GLU A 39 11.50 4.02 3.08
CA GLU A 39 12.83 4.54 3.43
C GLU A 39 13.93 3.57 2.96
N ASN A 40 13.84 2.28 3.31
CA ASN A 40 14.79 1.26 2.86
C ASN A 40 14.91 1.17 1.33
N VAL A 41 13.78 1.27 0.61
CA VAL A 41 13.80 1.21 -0.86
C VAL A 41 14.38 2.48 -1.49
N ILE A 42 14.22 3.65 -0.85
CA ILE A 42 14.87 4.90 -1.26
C ILE A 42 16.39 4.76 -1.13
N GLU A 43 16.87 4.28 0.02
CA GLU A 43 18.30 4.04 0.26
C GLU A 43 18.88 3.04 -0.74
N ASP A 44 18.22 1.88 -0.92
CA ASP A 44 18.61 0.83 -1.86
C ASP A 44 18.76 1.32 -3.31
N LEU A 45 17.93 2.29 -3.71
CA LEU A 45 17.97 2.85 -5.06
C LEU A 45 19.04 3.94 -5.22
N GLY A 46 19.70 4.34 -4.13
CA GLY A 46 20.62 5.47 -4.06
C GLY A 46 19.91 6.79 -4.33
N LEU A 47 18.66 6.91 -3.86
CA LEU A 47 17.82 8.08 -4.09
C LEU A 47 18.07 9.22 -3.11
N SER A 48 18.73 8.96 -1.98
CA SER A 48 18.95 9.95 -0.91
C SER A 48 19.72 11.20 -1.38
N ASN A 49 20.55 11.07 -2.43
CA ASN A 49 21.30 12.18 -3.03
C ASN A 49 20.68 12.70 -4.35
N ASP A 50 19.43 12.33 -4.66
CA ASP A 50 18.72 12.82 -5.83
C ASP A 50 18.27 14.29 -5.62
N ARG A 51 17.79 14.97 -6.67
CA ARG A 51 17.30 16.37 -6.57
C ARG A 51 16.00 16.52 -5.76
N ILE A 52 15.49 15.43 -5.20
CA ILE A 52 14.27 15.38 -4.40
C ILE A 52 14.71 15.33 -2.95
N ASP A 53 14.15 16.22 -2.14
CA ASP A 53 14.24 16.13 -0.70
C ASP A 53 13.36 14.96 -0.21
N TRP A 54 13.97 13.78 -0.11
CA TRP A 54 13.27 12.56 0.32
C TRP A 54 12.88 12.61 1.79
N ASP A 55 13.63 13.33 2.62
CA ASP A 55 13.30 13.53 4.02
C ASP A 55 12.00 14.33 4.15
N ALA A 56 11.82 15.39 3.34
CA ALA A 56 10.56 16.12 3.27
C ALA A 56 9.40 15.24 2.77
N VAL A 57 9.62 14.39 1.76
CA VAL A 57 8.59 13.45 1.25
C VAL A 57 8.15 12.47 2.35
N ILE A 58 9.12 11.91 3.07
CA ILE A 58 8.87 11.00 4.18
C ILE A 58 8.16 11.71 5.33
N ASN A 59 8.56 12.94 5.65
CA ASN A 59 7.91 13.72 6.70
C ASN A 59 6.45 14.04 6.35
N GLU A 60 6.15 14.44 5.12
CA GLU A 60 4.76 14.65 4.70
C GLU A 60 3.96 13.35 4.69
N ALA A 61 4.58 12.22 4.29
CA ALA A 61 3.93 10.91 4.40
C ALA A 61 3.62 10.54 5.86
N LYS A 62 4.52 10.82 6.81
CA LYS A 62 4.31 10.65 8.26
C LYS A 62 3.15 11.51 8.74
N GLU A 63 3.08 12.77 8.32
CA GLU A 63 2.01 13.68 8.71
C GLU A 63 0.65 13.25 8.15
N ILE A 64 0.59 12.81 6.88
CA ILE A 64 -0.62 12.23 6.29
C ILE A 64 -1.12 11.04 7.12
N LEU A 65 -0.23 10.10 7.47
CA LEU A 65 -0.60 8.92 8.28
C LEU A 65 -1.05 9.28 9.70
N ARG A 66 -0.62 10.44 10.23
CA ARG A 66 -1.03 10.95 11.54
C ARG A 66 -2.34 11.74 11.49
N MET A 67 -2.80 12.19 10.31
CA MET A 67 -4.02 12.99 10.19
C MET A 67 -5.22 12.35 10.92
N PRO A 68 -5.51 11.04 10.77
CA PRO A 68 -6.64 10.43 11.46
C PRO A 68 -6.57 10.57 12.99
N ARG A 69 -5.37 10.63 13.59
CA ARG A 69 -5.19 10.76 15.05
C ARG A 69 -5.65 12.10 15.60
N LYS A 70 -5.81 13.11 14.75
CA LYS A 70 -6.35 14.42 15.16
C LYS A 70 -7.86 14.35 15.41
N ASP A 71 -8.53 13.35 14.85
CA ASP A 71 -9.97 13.17 15.02
C ASP A 71 -10.32 12.50 16.37
N PRO A 72 -11.28 13.04 17.16
CA PRO A 72 -11.66 12.47 18.45
C PRO A 72 -12.15 11.01 18.37
N SER A 73 -12.78 10.62 17.27
CA SER A 73 -13.31 9.27 17.07
C SER A 73 -12.21 8.23 16.80
N PHE A 74 -10.98 8.66 16.50
CA PHE A 74 -9.89 7.76 16.15
C PHE A 74 -9.51 6.80 17.28
N LYS A 75 -9.62 7.23 18.55
CA LYS A 75 -9.38 6.35 19.71
C LYS A 75 -10.32 5.14 19.70
N TYR A 76 -11.58 5.34 19.32
CA TYR A 76 -12.53 4.25 19.19
C TYR A 76 -12.20 3.34 17.99
N ILE A 77 -11.75 3.92 16.88
CA ILE A 77 -11.29 3.15 15.71
C ILE A 77 -10.10 2.25 16.08
N GLU A 78 -9.12 2.77 16.83
CA GLU A 78 -7.97 1.99 17.31
C GLU A 78 -8.39 0.85 18.22
N PHE A 79 -9.35 1.10 19.12
CA PHE A 79 -9.92 0.05 19.97
C PHE A 79 -10.59 -1.05 19.13
N VAL A 80 -11.43 -0.68 18.16
CA VAL A 80 -12.08 -1.62 17.24
C VAL A 80 -11.06 -2.45 16.46
N LEU A 81 -9.99 -1.83 15.96
CA LEU A 81 -8.91 -2.53 15.26
C LEU A 81 -8.15 -3.50 16.17
N ARG A 82 -7.92 -3.12 17.44
CA ARG A 82 -7.29 -4.00 18.43
C ARG A 82 -8.14 -5.23 18.72
N VAL A 83 -9.44 -5.03 18.97
CA VAL A 83 -10.41 -6.12 19.19
C VAL A 83 -10.45 -7.05 17.97
N ALA A 84 -10.53 -6.49 16.76
CA ALA A 84 -10.49 -7.27 15.54
C ALA A 84 -9.18 -8.06 15.40
N GLY A 85 -8.04 -7.47 15.75
CA GLY A 85 -6.74 -8.14 15.79
C GLY A 85 -6.72 -9.33 16.74
N SER A 86 -7.19 -9.15 17.97
CA SER A 86 -7.31 -10.22 18.96
C SER A 86 -8.21 -11.36 18.46
N MET A 87 -9.37 -11.04 17.87
CA MET A 87 -10.26 -12.05 17.28
C MET A 87 -9.58 -12.86 16.17
N SER A 88 -8.79 -12.21 15.29
CA SER A 88 -8.03 -12.94 14.27
C SER A 88 -7.00 -13.90 14.89
N ILE A 89 -6.27 -13.46 15.92
CA ILE A 89 -5.26 -14.28 16.59
C ILE A 89 -5.93 -15.47 17.28
N ILE A 90 -7.02 -15.24 18.01
CA ILE A 90 -7.79 -16.31 18.66
C ILE A 90 -8.30 -17.30 17.63
N SER A 91 -8.88 -16.84 16.51
CA SER A 91 -9.35 -17.74 15.45
C SER A 91 -8.23 -18.60 14.86
N LEU A 92 -7.01 -18.05 14.72
CA LEU A 92 -5.86 -18.81 14.25
C LEU A 92 -5.44 -19.87 15.27
N ILE A 93 -5.45 -19.53 16.57
CA ILE A 93 -5.14 -20.47 17.65
C ILE A 93 -6.18 -21.60 17.67
N GLU A 94 -7.47 -21.30 17.55
CA GLU A 94 -8.54 -22.29 17.48
C GLU A 94 -8.38 -23.24 16.27
N ILE A 95 -7.99 -22.72 15.11
CA ILE A 95 -7.69 -23.56 13.93
C ILE A 95 -6.51 -24.50 14.20
N ILE A 96 -5.41 -24.00 14.78
CA ILE A 96 -4.24 -24.82 15.12
C ILE A 96 -4.62 -25.90 16.15
N LEU A 97 -5.34 -25.51 17.20
CA LEU A 97 -5.78 -26.42 18.25
C LEU A 97 -6.73 -27.49 17.70
N SER A 98 -7.68 -27.09 16.85
CA SER A 98 -8.56 -28.02 16.13
C SER A 98 -7.77 -29.05 15.34
N PHE A 99 -6.74 -28.62 14.61
CA PHE A 99 -5.89 -29.52 13.84
C PHE A 99 -5.14 -30.52 14.73
N ILE A 100 -4.60 -30.06 15.86
CA ILE A 100 -3.95 -30.94 16.85
C ILE A 100 -4.94 -31.97 17.41
N LEU A 101 -6.15 -31.54 17.80
CA LEU A 101 -7.16 -32.44 18.35
C LEU A 101 -7.61 -33.51 17.34
N MET A 102 -7.68 -33.14 16.06
CA MET A 102 -7.96 -34.07 14.97
C MET A 102 -6.85 -35.13 14.84
N LEU A 103 -5.57 -34.76 14.93
CA LEU A 103 -4.44 -35.69 14.85
C LEU A 103 -4.36 -36.65 16.04
N VAL A 104 -4.72 -36.19 17.24
CA VAL A 104 -4.75 -37.01 18.46
C VAL A 104 -5.96 -37.97 18.49
N GLY A 105 -6.87 -37.87 17.50
CA GLY A 105 -8.06 -38.73 17.44
C GLY A 105 -9.12 -38.38 18.48
N THR A 106 -9.19 -37.10 18.87
CA THR A 106 -10.22 -36.60 19.80
C THR A 106 -11.60 -36.60 19.14
N SER A 107 -12.67 -36.46 19.93
CA SER A 107 -14.05 -36.37 19.44
C SER A 107 -14.20 -35.39 18.25
N PRO A 108 -14.83 -35.84 17.14
CA PRO A 108 -15.16 -34.98 16.01
C PRO A 108 -15.88 -33.69 16.37
N SER A 109 -16.83 -33.77 17.30
CA SER A 109 -17.62 -32.61 17.71
C SER A 109 -16.75 -31.47 18.26
N LEU A 110 -15.66 -31.79 18.96
CA LEU A 110 -14.79 -30.79 19.60
C LEU A 110 -13.97 -30.01 18.58
N TYR A 111 -13.26 -30.71 17.68
CA TYR A 111 -12.47 -30.00 16.67
C TYR A 111 -13.39 -29.26 15.68
N PHE A 112 -14.54 -29.83 15.28
CA PHE A 112 -15.50 -29.11 14.44
C PHE A 112 -16.03 -27.83 15.10
N SER A 113 -16.30 -27.87 16.41
CA SER A 113 -16.77 -26.69 17.15
C SER A 113 -15.71 -25.57 17.17
N LEU A 114 -14.43 -25.92 17.32
CA LEU A 114 -13.33 -24.96 17.26
C LEU A 114 -13.19 -24.34 15.87
N VAL A 115 -13.25 -25.14 14.79
CA VAL A 115 -13.23 -24.59 13.42
C VAL A 115 -14.40 -23.64 13.19
N PHE A 116 -15.60 -24.01 13.66
CA PHE A 116 -16.79 -23.20 13.50
C PHE A 116 -16.71 -21.88 14.29
N SER A 117 -16.24 -21.92 15.53
CA SER A 117 -15.94 -20.72 16.34
C SER A 117 -14.92 -19.82 15.63
N ALA A 118 -13.82 -20.40 15.14
CA ALA A 118 -12.78 -19.68 14.44
C ALA A 118 -13.33 -18.99 13.18
N PHE A 119 -14.19 -19.68 12.43
CA PHE A 119 -14.86 -19.13 11.26
C PHE A 119 -15.76 -17.94 11.63
N ILE A 120 -16.49 -18.00 12.73
CA ILE A 120 -17.30 -16.86 13.21
C ILE A 120 -16.39 -15.69 13.58
N LEU A 121 -15.35 -15.92 14.40
CA LEU A 121 -14.44 -14.89 14.89
C LEU A 121 -13.69 -14.18 13.75
N ILE A 122 -13.21 -14.92 12.75
CA ILE A 122 -12.49 -14.32 11.62
C ILE A 122 -13.41 -13.44 10.78
N ASN A 123 -14.69 -13.83 10.60
CA ASN A 123 -15.67 -13.02 9.89
C ASN A 123 -16.02 -11.75 10.68
N ILE A 124 -16.26 -11.84 11.98
CA ILE A 124 -16.50 -10.66 12.84
C ILE A 124 -15.29 -9.72 12.76
N SER A 125 -14.07 -10.25 12.91
CA SER A 125 -12.85 -9.47 12.77
C SER A 125 -12.77 -8.74 11.43
N TYR A 126 -13.10 -9.43 10.33
CA TYR A 126 -13.12 -8.85 9.00
C TYR A 126 -14.11 -7.68 8.90
N PHE A 127 -15.33 -7.84 9.41
CA PHE A 127 -16.34 -6.77 9.45
C PHE A 127 -15.88 -5.57 10.28
N LEU A 128 -15.31 -5.79 11.47
CA LEU A 128 -14.79 -4.72 12.31
C LEU A 128 -13.66 -3.94 11.60
N ARG A 129 -12.75 -4.63 10.91
CA ARG A 129 -11.69 -3.98 10.10
C ARG A 129 -12.27 -3.17 8.94
N ALA A 130 -13.30 -3.69 8.26
CA ALA A 130 -13.97 -2.98 7.18
C ALA A 130 -14.65 -1.71 7.69
N TYR A 131 -15.35 -1.79 8.83
CA TYR A 131 -15.96 -0.64 9.50
C TYR A 131 -14.92 0.42 9.90
N ALA A 132 -13.85 0.01 10.59
CA ALA A 132 -12.75 0.90 10.97
C ALA A 132 -12.13 1.58 9.74
N SER A 133 -11.90 0.83 8.66
CA SER A 133 -11.36 1.35 7.41
C SER A 133 -12.31 2.35 6.71
N SER A 134 -13.62 2.13 6.79
CA SER A 134 -14.61 3.09 6.28
C SER A 134 -14.58 4.39 7.09
N LYS A 135 -14.48 4.32 8.42
CA LYS A 135 -14.37 5.48 9.29
C LYS A 135 -13.08 6.28 9.06
N VAL A 136 -11.93 5.62 8.92
CA VAL A 136 -10.66 6.29 8.57
C VAL A 136 -10.78 7.01 7.22
N ARG A 137 -11.38 6.37 6.22
CA ARG A 137 -11.62 7.02 4.91
C ARG A 137 -12.50 8.25 5.02
N ARG A 138 -13.52 8.21 5.87
CA ARG A 138 -14.38 9.36 6.13
C ARG A 138 -13.59 10.51 6.73
N ILE A 139 -12.73 10.25 7.71
CA ILE A 139 -11.85 11.29 8.30
C ILE A 139 -10.96 11.93 7.23
N TYR A 140 -10.31 11.13 6.38
CA TYR A 140 -9.51 11.66 5.27
C TYR A 140 -10.35 12.50 4.28
N SER A 141 -11.60 12.11 4.03
CA SER A 141 -12.51 12.86 3.17
C SER A 141 -12.93 14.19 3.80
N GLU A 142 -13.13 14.23 5.12
CA GLU A 142 -13.47 15.45 5.86
C GLU A 142 -12.27 16.41 5.94
N MET A 143 -11.04 15.89 5.90
CA MET A 143 -9.79 16.65 5.86
C MET A 143 -9.17 16.77 4.46
N HIS A 144 -9.99 16.72 3.41
CA HIS A 144 -9.54 16.65 2.02
C HIS A 144 -8.50 17.71 1.66
N ASP A 145 -8.74 18.98 2.01
CA ASP A 145 -7.87 20.09 1.59
C ASP A 145 -6.48 20.01 2.25
N GLU A 146 -6.42 19.60 3.52
CA GLU A 146 -5.13 19.37 4.19
C GLU A 146 -4.40 18.17 3.57
N LEU A 147 -5.14 17.09 3.24
CA LEU A 147 -4.59 15.90 2.59
C LEU A 147 -4.01 16.22 1.21
N GLU A 148 -4.74 16.99 0.40
CA GLU A 148 -4.30 17.41 -0.94
C GLU A 148 -3.04 18.28 -0.85
N LYS A 149 -3.04 19.28 0.05
CA LYS A 149 -1.89 20.17 0.26
C LYS A 149 -0.62 19.40 0.63
N ARG A 150 -0.71 18.43 1.55
CA ARG A 150 0.44 17.58 1.93
C ARG A 150 0.81 16.59 0.81
N GLY A 151 -0.21 16.10 0.11
CA GLY A 151 -0.10 15.19 -1.02
C GLY A 151 0.66 15.74 -2.22
N GLU A 152 0.76 17.06 -2.37
CA GLU A 152 1.52 17.70 -3.45
C GLU A 152 3.01 17.36 -3.42
N THR A 153 3.62 17.27 -2.24
CA THR A 153 5.03 16.85 -2.10
C THR A 153 5.22 15.42 -2.61
N LEU A 154 4.30 14.51 -2.24
CA LEU A 154 4.31 13.11 -2.71
C LEU A 154 4.05 13.03 -4.23
N ARG A 155 3.14 13.85 -4.75
CA ARG A 155 2.85 13.92 -6.19
C ARG A 155 4.08 14.27 -7.00
N ARG A 156 4.83 15.30 -6.59
CA ARG A 156 6.09 15.71 -7.26
C ARG A 156 7.13 14.60 -7.22
N ALA A 157 7.26 13.90 -6.10
CA ALA A 157 8.15 12.76 -5.97
C ALA A 157 7.76 11.62 -6.94
N VAL A 158 6.47 11.30 -7.04
CA VAL A 158 5.95 10.32 -8.01
C VAL A 158 6.23 10.73 -9.46
N ASP A 159 6.02 12.00 -9.81
CA ASP A 159 6.32 12.52 -11.15
C ASP A 159 7.80 12.33 -11.53
N ARG A 160 8.71 12.53 -10.57
CA ARG A 160 10.13 12.27 -10.76
C ARG A 160 10.45 10.77 -10.84
N LEU A 161 9.79 9.93 -10.04
CA LEU A 161 9.95 8.49 -10.12
C LEU A 161 9.52 7.94 -11.49
N PHE A 162 8.50 8.52 -12.16
CA PHE A 162 8.17 8.14 -13.54
C PHE A 162 9.29 8.43 -14.53
N LEU A 163 9.98 9.57 -14.40
CA LEU A 163 11.14 9.87 -15.24
C LEU A 163 12.27 8.85 -15.01
N LYS A 164 12.51 8.47 -13.75
CA LYS A 164 13.51 7.48 -13.40
C LYS A 164 13.14 6.09 -13.90
N LEU A 165 11.86 5.70 -13.78
CA LEU A 165 11.32 4.46 -14.33
C LEU A 165 11.54 4.38 -15.85
N LYS A 166 11.24 5.46 -16.58
CA LYS A 166 11.47 5.54 -18.02
C LYS A 166 12.96 5.38 -18.38
N SER A 167 13.86 5.94 -17.57
CA SER A 167 15.31 5.79 -17.74
C SER A 167 15.76 4.34 -17.54
N GLU A 168 15.28 3.66 -16.50
CA GLU A 168 15.64 2.26 -16.24
C GLU A 168 15.07 1.30 -17.29
N LEU A 169 13.83 1.53 -17.76
CA LEU A 169 13.20 0.70 -18.80
C LEU A 169 13.98 0.73 -20.14
N LYS A 170 14.51 1.89 -20.51
CA LYS A 170 15.36 2.03 -21.71
C LYS A 170 16.61 1.14 -21.65
N LYS A 171 17.19 0.92 -20.45
CA LYS A 171 18.40 0.12 -20.29
C LYS A 171 18.16 -1.38 -20.53
N VAL A 172 16.93 -1.86 -20.31
CA VAL A 172 16.55 -3.26 -20.54
C VAL A 172 15.88 -3.49 -21.90
N ARG A 173 15.93 -2.51 -22.81
CA ARG A 173 15.17 -2.50 -24.08
C ARG A 173 13.67 -2.76 -23.90
N GLY A 174 13.13 -2.48 -22.71
CA GLY A 174 11.69 -2.57 -22.46
C GLY A 174 10.98 -1.35 -23.03
N SER A 175 9.81 -1.55 -23.63
CA SER A 175 8.99 -0.42 -24.09
C SER A 175 8.27 0.22 -22.89
N PRO A 176 8.40 1.54 -22.66
CA PRO A 176 7.63 2.25 -21.63
C PRO A 176 6.11 2.07 -21.78
N GLU A 177 5.62 1.81 -22.99
CA GLU A 177 4.20 1.69 -23.32
C GLU A 177 3.59 0.36 -22.85
N GLU A 178 4.41 -0.69 -22.69
CA GLU A 178 3.99 -2.01 -22.23
C GLU A 178 3.75 -2.04 -20.71
N VAL A 179 4.30 -1.07 -19.97
CA VAL A 179 4.20 -1.04 -18.51
C VAL A 179 2.84 -0.50 -18.09
N ARG A 180 2.00 -1.41 -17.57
CA ARG A 180 0.71 -1.06 -16.99
C ARG A 180 0.84 -0.84 -15.49
N ILE A 181 0.58 0.38 -15.05
CA ILE A 181 0.64 0.77 -13.64
C ILE A 181 -0.78 1.08 -13.17
N LYS A 182 -1.17 0.53 -12.02
CA LYS A 182 -2.43 0.86 -11.35
C LYS A 182 -2.18 1.94 -10.33
N LEU A 183 -2.94 3.03 -10.39
CA LEU A 183 -2.81 4.21 -9.53
C LEU A 183 -4.20 4.76 -9.16
N ARG A 184 -4.27 5.52 -8.07
CA ARG A 184 -5.49 6.18 -7.62
C ARG A 184 -5.66 7.56 -8.23
N PHE A 185 -4.56 8.24 -8.52
CA PHE A 185 -4.57 9.54 -9.19
C PHE A 185 -4.06 9.45 -10.63
N CYS A 186 -4.49 10.41 -11.47
CA CYS A 186 -4.11 10.49 -12.88
C CYS A 186 -3.51 11.85 -13.27
N ASP A 187 -3.21 12.71 -12.30
CA ASP A 187 -2.75 14.10 -12.46
C ASP A 187 -1.22 14.22 -12.59
N TYR A 188 -0.58 13.18 -13.13
CA TYR A 188 0.86 13.09 -13.32
C TYR A 188 1.26 13.52 -14.74
N SER A 189 2.42 14.17 -14.87
CA SER A 189 2.79 14.88 -16.12
C SER A 189 3.12 13.92 -17.28
N ASN A 190 3.68 12.75 -16.97
CA ASN A 190 4.32 11.84 -17.95
C ASN A 190 3.57 10.52 -18.20
N ILE A 191 2.26 10.49 -17.93
CA ILE A 191 1.44 9.27 -18.01
C ILE A 191 0.34 9.39 -19.06
N LYS A 192 -0.11 8.24 -19.58
CA LYS A 192 -1.28 8.11 -20.43
C LYS A 192 -2.27 7.17 -19.76
N VAL A 193 -3.50 7.62 -19.56
CA VAL A 193 -4.57 6.78 -19.01
C VAL A 193 -5.04 5.79 -20.08
N LEU A 194 -4.97 4.50 -19.78
CA LEU A 194 -5.50 3.43 -20.62
C LEU A 194 -6.93 3.06 -20.21
N LYS A 195 -7.23 3.06 -18.90
CA LYS A 195 -8.57 2.79 -18.38
C LYS A 195 -8.85 3.60 -17.12
N SER A 196 -10.02 4.23 -17.05
CA SER A 196 -10.50 4.98 -15.86
C SER A 196 -11.16 4.06 -14.82
N PRO A 197 -11.32 4.47 -13.56
CA PRO A 197 -12.07 3.71 -12.55
C PRO A 197 -13.49 3.34 -13.01
N SER A 198 -13.99 2.21 -12.53
CA SER A 198 -15.35 1.73 -12.74
C SER A 198 -15.89 1.10 -11.44
N LEU A 199 -17.15 0.64 -11.43
CA LEU A 199 -17.77 0.01 -10.25
C LEU A 199 -16.92 -1.13 -9.64
N LEU A 200 -16.20 -1.89 -10.48
CA LEU A 200 -15.35 -3.01 -10.05
C LEU A 200 -13.88 -2.62 -9.85
N ARG A 201 -13.45 -1.46 -10.35
CA ARG A 201 -12.05 -1.02 -10.33
C ARG A 201 -11.94 0.39 -9.80
N LYS A 202 -11.35 0.55 -8.63
CA LYS A 202 -11.16 1.87 -7.99
C LYS A 202 -9.93 2.64 -8.46
N GLU A 203 -9.13 2.07 -9.36
CA GLU A 203 -7.84 2.60 -9.81
C GLU A 203 -7.83 2.88 -11.32
N TYR A 204 -7.08 3.89 -11.73
CA TYR A 204 -6.68 4.12 -13.12
C TYR A 204 -5.65 3.08 -13.54
N ILE A 205 -5.77 2.59 -14.77
CA ILE A 205 -4.68 1.86 -15.43
C ILE A 205 -4.00 2.85 -16.35
N ILE A 206 -2.72 3.10 -16.09
CA ILE A 206 -1.91 4.05 -16.84
C ILE A 206 -0.73 3.35 -17.49
N THR A 207 -0.16 4.02 -18.49
CA THR A 207 1.13 3.69 -19.08
C THR A 207 1.99 4.96 -19.17
N LEU A 208 3.28 4.82 -19.49
CA LEU A 208 4.19 5.95 -19.66
C LEU A 208 4.06 6.52 -21.08
N LYS A 209 4.08 7.86 -21.23
CA LYS A 209 4.11 8.49 -22.55
C LYS A 209 5.42 8.19 -23.29
N SER A 210 5.31 7.72 -24.54
CA SER A 210 6.44 7.53 -25.45
C SER A 210 6.75 8.82 -26.21
N ARG A 211 7.44 9.72 -25.49
CA ARG A 211 7.68 11.13 -25.85
C ARG A 211 6.43 12.01 -25.80
#